data_AF-A0A6G1K3D7-F1
#
_entry.id   AF-A0A6G1K3D7-F1
#
_cell.length_a   1.000
_cell.length_b   1.000
_cell.length_c   1.000
_cell.angle_alpha   90.00
_cell.angle_beta   90.00
_cell.angle_gamma   90.00
#
_symmetry.space_group_name_H-M   'P 1'
#
loop_
_entity.id
_entity.type
_entity.pdbx_description
1 polymer ?
#
loop_
_entity_poly.entity_id
_entity_poly.type
_entity_poly.pdbx_seq_one_letter_code
_entity_poly.pdbx_strand_id
1 'polypeptide(L)'
;MWARLGMDPDDMTTWHTERTNMPWHSTFSISTFAPKVWSGINALLSPSHINAEVSAWRDGFIVNLGSPAGHNKYIKPQELKGWHVDGDFFVHYLDSPEQALLVIPLWSDIVPNGGGTIICPDAIHFVAKHLHEHPEGVSPRMATRAQNPGFEEGKQGLEWFNDLAASMPDDAFVEVTGVVGDVYLLHPLMLHSANNNMLRRVRVITNPPVSIQEPFCFDRQDGKYSVVERKTLKALGKESLEGWKIEGERQMLVPARVKVQEEMKKREEERLKKLEEGFGGRQEMAPVA
;
A
#
# COMPACT_ATOMS: atom_id res chain seq x y z
N MET A 1 -17.90 8.00 0.09
CA MET A 1 -16.63 8.46 -0.53
C MET A 1 -16.77 9.87 -1.09
N TRP A 2 -17.59 10.12 -2.11
CA TRP A 2 -17.72 11.43 -2.76
C TRP A 2 -18.02 12.62 -1.83
N ALA A 3 -18.96 12.45 -0.89
CA ALA A 3 -19.21 13.43 0.17
C ALA A 3 -17.95 13.79 0.99
N ARG A 4 -17.12 12.78 1.30
CA ARG A 4 -15.83 12.95 2.02
C ARG A 4 -14.75 13.57 1.14
N LEU A 5 -14.81 13.38 -0.19
CA LEU A 5 -13.94 14.07 -1.14
C LEU A 5 -14.37 15.52 -1.38
N GLY A 6 -15.65 15.85 -1.18
CA GLY A 6 -16.21 17.17 -1.53
C GLY A 6 -16.30 17.37 -3.05
N MET A 7 -16.49 16.27 -3.78
CA MET A 7 -16.57 16.23 -5.24
C MET A 7 -17.86 15.52 -5.65
N ASP A 8 -18.35 15.81 -6.85
CA ASP A 8 -19.53 15.19 -7.44
C ASP A 8 -19.11 14.07 -8.41
N PRO A 9 -19.63 12.82 -8.26
CA PRO A 9 -19.33 11.73 -9.20
C PRO A 9 -19.73 12.02 -10.65
N ASP A 10 -20.75 12.85 -10.86
CA ASP A 10 -21.36 13.11 -12.16
C ASP A 10 -20.86 14.43 -12.79
N ASP A 11 -20.08 15.22 -12.05
CA ASP A 11 -19.45 16.45 -12.54
C ASP A 11 -17.93 16.44 -12.31
N MET A 12 -17.20 16.02 -13.35
CA MET A 12 -15.74 15.98 -13.37
C MET A 12 -15.06 17.35 -13.20
N THR A 13 -15.79 18.47 -13.33
CA THR A 13 -15.21 19.81 -13.09
C THR A 13 -14.96 20.05 -11.60
N THR A 14 -15.64 19.30 -10.73
CA THR A 14 -15.42 19.33 -9.28
C THR A 14 -14.19 18.51 -8.85
N TRP A 15 -13.64 17.67 -9.74
CA TRP A 15 -12.53 16.77 -9.42
C TRP A 15 -11.19 17.53 -9.40
N HIS A 16 -10.90 18.13 -8.25
CA HIS A 16 -9.76 19.04 -8.09
C HIS A 16 -8.44 18.35 -7.70
N THR A 17 -8.47 17.09 -7.25
CA THR A 17 -7.26 16.37 -6.80
C THR A 17 -7.13 15.04 -7.55
N GLU A 18 -5.99 14.86 -8.22
CA GLU A 18 -5.71 13.63 -8.98
C GLU A 18 -5.73 12.39 -8.11
N ARG A 19 -5.01 12.39 -6.98
CA ARG A 19 -4.90 11.24 -6.09
C ARG A 19 -5.07 11.66 -4.63
N THR A 20 -5.90 10.92 -3.90
CA THR A 20 -6.18 11.16 -2.48
C THR A 20 -6.07 9.86 -1.69
N ASN A 21 -5.19 9.85 -0.69
CA ASN A 21 -5.15 8.79 0.33
C ASN A 21 -6.03 9.24 1.49
N MET A 22 -7.30 8.83 1.49
CA MET A 22 -8.28 9.32 2.45
C MET A 22 -7.99 8.78 3.87
N PRO A 23 -8.27 9.55 4.93
CA PRO A 23 -8.32 9.01 6.30
C PRO A 23 -9.44 7.97 6.42
N TRP A 24 -9.52 7.27 7.55
CA TRP A 24 -10.57 6.28 7.79
C TRP A 24 -11.47 6.68 8.96
N HIS A 25 -12.70 6.18 8.92
CA HIS A 25 -13.75 6.36 9.93
C HIS A 25 -14.27 5.02 10.46
N SER A 26 -14.17 3.96 9.67
CA SER A 26 -14.65 2.62 10.03
C SER A 26 -13.56 1.57 9.92
N THR A 27 -13.70 0.51 10.72
CA THR A 27 -12.82 -0.66 10.74
C THR A 27 -13.64 -1.93 10.60
N PHE A 28 -13.10 -2.93 9.92
CA PHE A 28 -13.77 -4.17 9.56
C PHE A 28 -12.82 -5.35 9.79
N SER A 29 -13.33 -6.41 10.41
CA SER A 29 -12.58 -7.66 10.53
C SER A 29 -12.55 -8.38 9.19
N ILE A 30 -11.35 -8.69 8.67
CA ILE A 30 -11.19 -9.39 7.38
C ILE A 30 -11.85 -10.76 7.42
N SER A 31 -11.71 -11.49 8.53
CA SER A 31 -12.24 -12.85 8.65
C SER A 31 -13.75 -12.92 8.50
N THR A 32 -14.46 -11.83 8.83
CA THR A 32 -15.91 -11.72 8.66
C THR A 32 -16.28 -11.06 7.34
N PHE A 33 -15.61 -9.97 6.98
CA PHE A 33 -15.94 -9.17 5.80
C PHE A 33 -15.51 -9.84 4.49
N ALA A 34 -14.35 -10.48 4.47
CA ALA A 34 -13.74 -11.11 3.31
C ALA A 34 -13.10 -12.47 3.67
N PRO A 35 -13.90 -13.48 4.10
CA PRO A 35 -13.38 -14.76 4.60
C PRO A 35 -12.50 -15.52 3.60
N LYS A 36 -12.77 -15.41 2.29
CA LYS A 36 -11.93 -16.00 1.24
C LYS A 36 -10.53 -15.38 1.22
N VAL A 37 -10.44 -14.06 1.36
CA VAL A 37 -9.17 -13.33 1.43
C VAL A 37 -8.41 -13.71 2.70
N TRP A 38 -9.12 -13.77 3.84
CA TRP A 38 -8.52 -14.21 5.10
C TRP A 38 -7.92 -15.61 4.99
N SER A 39 -8.63 -16.55 4.37
CA SER A 39 -8.10 -17.90 4.11
C SER A 39 -6.86 -17.87 3.21
N GLY A 40 -6.84 -17.02 2.18
CA GLY A 40 -5.67 -16.84 1.32
C GLY A 40 -4.45 -16.28 2.06
N ILE A 41 -4.66 -15.26 2.91
CA ILE A 41 -3.61 -14.68 3.76
C ILE A 41 -3.02 -15.77 4.67
N ASN A 42 -3.86 -16.55 5.36
CA ASN A 42 -3.40 -17.65 6.22
C ASN A 42 -2.59 -18.70 5.43
N ALA A 43 -3.05 -19.08 4.24
CA ALA A 43 -2.35 -20.06 3.42
C ALA A 43 -0.97 -19.56 2.94
N LEU A 44 -0.84 -18.27 2.63
CA LEU A 44 0.43 -17.67 2.19
C LEU A 44 1.43 -17.51 3.33
N LEU A 45 0.96 -17.20 4.54
CA LEU A 45 1.80 -16.85 5.69
C LEU A 45 2.06 -18.02 6.64
N SER A 46 1.26 -19.08 6.61
CA SER A 46 1.49 -20.28 7.45
C SER A 46 2.93 -20.80 7.29
N PRO A 47 3.67 -21.08 8.37
CA PRO A 47 3.17 -21.25 9.75
C PRO A 47 3.13 -19.97 10.60
N SER A 48 3.45 -18.79 10.06
CA SER A 48 3.44 -17.54 10.82
C SER A 48 2.04 -17.18 11.34
N HIS A 49 1.99 -16.62 12.55
CA HIS A 49 0.76 -16.15 13.16
C HIS A 49 0.47 -14.71 12.75
N ILE A 50 -0.68 -14.46 12.14
CA ILE A 50 -1.11 -13.12 11.73
C ILE A 50 -1.49 -12.30 12.97
N ASN A 51 -1.06 -11.04 13.03
CA ASN A 51 -1.56 -10.08 14.00
C ASN A 51 -2.91 -9.53 13.51
N ALA A 52 -4.00 -10.11 14.01
CA ALA A 52 -5.36 -9.80 13.58
C ALA A 52 -5.81 -8.37 13.92
N GLU A 53 -5.28 -7.76 14.98
CA GLU A 53 -5.66 -6.40 15.41
C GLU A 53 -5.13 -5.34 14.44
N VAL A 54 -3.88 -5.52 13.97
CA VAL A 54 -3.26 -4.62 13.01
C VAL A 54 -3.78 -4.88 11.60
N SER A 55 -4.08 -6.14 11.29
CA SER A 55 -4.52 -6.57 9.95
C SER A 55 -6.02 -6.36 9.72
N ALA A 56 -6.61 -5.28 10.24
CA ALA A 56 -8.02 -4.94 10.00
C ALA A 56 -8.18 -4.09 8.73
N TRP A 57 -9.30 -4.25 8.01
CA TRP A 57 -9.62 -3.40 6.87
C TRP A 57 -10.31 -2.13 7.32
N ARG A 58 -10.08 -1.03 6.60
CA ARG A 58 -10.63 0.29 6.92
C ARG A 58 -11.13 0.98 5.66
N ASP A 59 -12.02 1.96 5.81
CA ASP A 59 -12.56 2.77 4.70
C ASP A 59 -11.63 3.95 4.31
N GLY A 60 -10.32 3.79 4.53
CA GLY A 60 -9.28 4.72 4.09
C GLY A 60 -8.96 4.50 2.62
N PHE A 61 -9.88 4.90 1.74
CA PHE A 61 -9.76 4.70 0.30
C PHE A 61 -8.57 5.46 -0.30
N ILE A 62 -7.88 4.82 -1.24
CA ILE A 62 -6.90 5.44 -2.12
C ILE A 62 -7.59 5.68 -3.46
N VAL A 63 -8.00 6.93 -3.67
CA VAL A 63 -8.73 7.37 -4.85
C VAL A 63 -7.74 7.96 -5.85
N ASN A 64 -7.85 7.54 -7.11
CA ASN A 64 -7.14 8.14 -8.23
C ASN A 64 -8.16 8.48 -9.33
N LEU A 65 -8.26 9.75 -9.65
CA LEU A 65 -9.19 10.32 -10.64
C LEU A 65 -8.48 10.71 -11.94
N GLY A 66 -7.15 10.56 -12.00
CA GLY A 66 -6.30 11.16 -13.03
C GLY A 66 -6.34 12.68 -12.99
N SER A 67 -5.57 13.32 -13.86
CA SER A 67 -5.59 14.77 -14.04
C SER A 67 -5.96 15.14 -15.48
N PRO A 68 -6.56 16.32 -15.72
CA PRO A 68 -6.78 16.82 -17.08
C PRO A 68 -5.50 16.82 -17.92
N ALA A 69 -4.36 17.15 -17.30
CA ALA A 69 -3.06 17.16 -17.96
C ALA A 69 -2.54 15.77 -18.32
N GLY A 70 -2.91 14.73 -17.56
CA GLY A 70 -2.54 13.32 -17.79
C GLY A 70 -3.49 12.53 -18.70
N HIS A 71 -4.65 13.10 -19.06
CA HIS A 71 -5.63 12.43 -19.92
C HIS A 71 -5.03 12.05 -21.28
N ASN A 72 -5.18 10.78 -21.68
CA ASN A 72 -4.64 10.20 -22.90
C ASN A 72 -3.11 10.30 -23.03
N LYS A 73 -2.39 10.45 -21.92
CA LYS A 73 -0.92 10.42 -21.88
C LYS A 73 -0.45 9.17 -21.17
N TYR A 74 0.12 8.26 -21.93
CA TYR A 74 0.83 7.12 -21.38
C TYR A 74 2.16 7.58 -20.80
N ILE A 75 2.45 7.16 -19.56
CA ILE A 75 3.75 7.32 -18.92
C ILE A 75 4.32 5.93 -18.75
N LYS A 76 5.55 5.71 -19.24
CA LYS A 76 6.21 4.42 -19.08
C LYS A 76 6.42 4.12 -17.59
N PRO A 77 6.30 2.85 -17.14
CA PRO A 77 6.57 2.48 -15.75
C PRO A 77 7.91 3.00 -15.20
N GLN A 78 8.97 2.98 -16.02
CA GLN A 78 10.30 3.48 -15.67
C GLN A 78 10.34 5.00 -15.41
N GLU A 79 9.40 5.75 -15.98
CA GLU A 79 9.31 7.21 -15.84
C GLU A 79 8.36 7.61 -14.70
N LEU A 80 7.54 6.67 -14.21
CA LEU A 80 6.70 6.90 -13.04
C LEU A 80 7.56 7.27 -11.84
N LYS A 81 7.00 8.12 -10.99
CA LYS A 81 7.56 8.50 -9.70
C LYS A 81 6.75 7.85 -8.59
N GLY A 82 7.25 7.93 -7.37
CA GLY A 82 6.52 7.39 -6.22
C GLY A 82 6.69 5.87 -6.05
N TRP A 83 7.70 5.27 -6.69
CA TRP A 83 8.04 3.87 -6.48
C TRP A 83 8.45 3.63 -5.03
N HIS A 84 7.96 2.55 -4.43
CA HIS A 84 8.31 2.14 -3.07
C HIS A 84 7.93 0.68 -2.82
N VAL A 85 8.37 0.16 -1.67
CA VAL A 85 7.71 -0.94 -0.96
C VAL A 85 7.04 -0.37 0.30
N ASP A 86 6.01 -1.04 0.80
CA ASP A 86 5.27 -0.56 1.97
C ASP A 86 6.07 -0.70 3.27
N GLY A 87 5.67 0.07 4.29
CA GLY A 87 6.28 0.05 5.61
C GLY A 87 6.95 1.36 6.02
N ASP A 88 6.31 2.50 5.77
CA ASP A 88 6.88 3.81 6.11
C ASP A 88 6.90 4.16 7.62
N PHE A 89 6.52 3.19 8.46
CA PHE A 89 6.32 3.36 9.90
C PHE A 89 7.25 2.47 10.74
N PHE A 90 8.27 1.86 10.15
CA PHE A 90 9.28 1.06 10.87
C PHE A 90 10.60 1.00 10.09
N VAL A 91 11.69 0.63 10.77
CA VAL A 91 12.99 0.33 10.13
C VAL A 91 12.95 -1.04 9.49
N HIS A 92 13.33 -1.13 8.22
CA HIS A 92 13.19 -2.35 7.44
C HIS A 92 14.33 -3.33 7.72
N TYR A 93 13.94 -4.58 7.89
CA TYR A 93 14.81 -5.75 7.93
C TYR A 93 14.26 -6.79 6.96
N LEU A 94 15.10 -7.71 6.49
CA LEU A 94 14.66 -8.80 5.60
C LEU A 94 13.55 -9.65 6.24
N ASP A 95 13.56 -9.77 7.56
CA ASP A 95 12.63 -10.59 8.35
C ASP A 95 11.48 -9.80 9.00
N SER A 96 11.30 -8.53 8.65
CA SER A 96 10.34 -7.62 9.30
C SER A 96 8.92 -8.21 9.40
N PRO A 97 8.37 -8.35 10.62
CA PRO A 97 7.00 -8.82 10.81
C PRO A 97 5.92 -7.77 10.53
N GLU A 98 6.30 -6.48 10.50
CA GLU A 98 5.36 -5.35 10.47
C GLU A 98 4.60 -5.22 9.13
N GLN A 99 5.19 -5.73 8.04
CA GLN A 99 4.58 -5.79 6.71
C GLN A 99 4.85 -7.18 6.09
N ALA A 100 3.89 -8.09 6.25
CA ALA A 100 4.00 -9.48 5.82
C ALA A 100 3.42 -9.73 4.42
N LEU A 101 2.46 -8.91 3.98
CA LEU A 101 1.89 -8.92 2.61
C LEU A 101 1.54 -7.50 2.19
N LEU A 102 1.65 -7.21 0.90
CA LEU A 102 0.97 -6.07 0.27
C LEU A 102 -0.43 -6.53 -0.18
N VAL A 103 -1.48 -5.81 0.17
CA VAL A 103 -2.86 -6.20 -0.13
C VAL A 103 -3.56 -5.09 -0.89
N ILE A 104 -4.17 -5.39 -2.05
CA ILE A 104 -4.88 -4.38 -2.85
C ILE A 104 -6.29 -4.87 -3.16
N PRO A 105 -7.29 -4.53 -2.33
CA PRO A 105 -8.70 -4.72 -2.64
C PRO A 105 -9.19 -3.65 -3.62
N LEU A 106 -9.93 -4.07 -4.64
CA LEU A 106 -10.50 -3.17 -5.66
C LEU A 106 -11.93 -2.78 -5.30
N TRP A 107 -12.20 -1.48 -5.22
CA TRP A 107 -13.52 -0.88 -4.93
C TRP A 107 -14.13 -0.16 -6.13
N SER A 108 -13.45 -0.22 -7.27
CA SER A 108 -13.94 0.17 -8.60
C SER A 108 -13.40 -0.84 -9.62
N ASP A 109 -14.05 -0.94 -10.77
CA ASP A 109 -13.45 -1.65 -11.90
C ASP A 109 -12.19 -0.90 -12.36
N ILE A 110 -11.13 -1.65 -12.65
CA ILE A 110 -9.86 -1.11 -13.13
C ILE A 110 -9.51 -1.81 -14.44
N VAL A 111 -9.77 -1.11 -15.54
CA VAL A 111 -9.35 -1.53 -16.88
C VAL A 111 -7.88 -1.14 -17.12
N PRO A 112 -7.20 -1.74 -18.12
CA PRO A 112 -5.86 -1.29 -18.52
C PRO A 112 -5.80 0.22 -18.76
N ASN A 113 -4.74 0.86 -18.28
CA ASN A 113 -4.52 2.31 -18.26
C ASN A 113 -5.52 3.12 -17.41
N GLY A 114 -6.41 2.44 -16.68
CA GLY A 114 -7.43 3.03 -15.81
C GLY A 114 -6.94 3.41 -14.42
N GLY A 115 -5.61 3.51 -14.23
CA GLY A 115 -5.03 3.95 -12.97
C GLY A 115 -4.73 2.83 -11.99
N GLY A 116 -4.63 1.59 -12.46
CA GLY A 116 -4.23 0.45 -11.64
C GLY A 116 -2.85 0.65 -11.02
N THR A 117 -2.59 0.03 -9.87
CA THR A 117 -1.24 0.03 -9.30
C THR A 117 -0.30 -0.68 -10.28
N ILE A 118 0.84 -0.07 -10.61
CA ILE A 118 1.89 -0.76 -11.37
C ILE A 118 2.80 -1.46 -10.36
N ILE A 119 3.05 -2.75 -10.58
CA ILE A 119 3.92 -3.58 -9.76
C ILE A 119 5.11 -4.06 -10.60
N CYS A 120 6.23 -4.33 -9.93
CA CYS A 120 7.43 -4.88 -10.55
C CYS A 120 7.86 -6.16 -9.79
N PRO A 121 7.35 -7.34 -10.16
CA PRO A 121 7.66 -8.60 -9.48
C PRO A 121 9.14 -8.96 -9.48
N ASP A 122 9.87 -8.59 -10.53
CA ASP A 122 11.29 -8.90 -10.66
C ASP A 122 12.15 -8.04 -9.71
N ALA A 123 11.66 -6.88 -9.29
CA ALA A 123 12.36 -6.03 -8.32
C ALA A 123 12.46 -6.64 -6.91
N ILE A 124 11.66 -7.67 -6.59
CA ILE A 124 11.74 -8.39 -5.31
C ILE A 124 13.17 -8.88 -5.04
N HIS A 125 13.88 -9.34 -6.07
CA HIS A 125 15.27 -9.77 -5.95
C HIS A 125 16.18 -8.67 -5.40
N PHE A 126 16.08 -7.47 -5.95
CA PHE A 126 16.94 -6.34 -5.59
C PHE A 126 16.63 -5.83 -4.18
N VAL A 127 15.35 -5.73 -3.82
CA VAL A 127 14.94 -5.33 -2.47
C VAL A 127 15.37 -6.38 -1.43
N ALA A 128 15.14 -7.67 -1.69
CA ALA A 128 15.56 -8.74 -0.78
C ALA A 128 17.08 -8.74 -0.59
N LYS A 129 17.84 -8.61 -1.68
CA LYS A 129 19.30 -8.54 -1.64
C LYS A 129 19.78 -7.35 -0.80
N HIS A 130 19.21 -6.16 -1.01
CA HIS A 130 19.56 -4.97 -0.25
C HIS A 130 19.32 -5.16 1.24
N LEU A 131 18.17 -5.72 1.64
CA LEU A 131 17.87 -5.99 3.05
C LEU A 131 18.74 -7.10 3.65
N HIS A 132 19.10 -8.11 2.87
CA HIS A 132 19.99 -9.19 3.30
C HIS A 132 21.41 -8.69 3.57
N GLU A 133 21.92 -7.79 2.72
CA GLU A 133 23.27 -7.21 2.80
C GLU A 133 23.41 -6.13 3.88
N HIS A 134 22.30 -5.65 4.44
CA HIS A 134 22.27 -4.62 5.48
C HIS A 134 21.53 -5.12 6.74
N PRO A 135 22.07 -6.12 7.46
CA PRO A 135 21.41 -6.70 8.63
C PRO A 135 21.28 -5.67 9.77
N GLU A 136 22.02 -4.57 9.76
CA GLU A 136 21.86 -3.47 10.71
C GLU A 136 20.51 -2.74 10.54
N GLY A 137 19.88 -2.87 9.38
CA GLY A 137 18.58 -2.29 9.04
C GLY A 137 18.69 -1.05 8.16
N VAL A 138 17.63 -0.76 7.42
CA VAL A 138 17.55 0.40 6.51
C VAL A 138 16.29 1.23 6.77
N SER A 139 16.33 2.50 6.40
CA SER A 139 15.14 3.36 6.49
C SER A 139 14.05 2.87 5.53
N PRO A 140 12.78 3.32 5.69
CA PRO A 140 11.74 3.09 4.67
C PRO A 140 12.06 3.63 3.27
N ARG A 141 13.15 4.38 3.12
CA ARG A 141 13.66 4.91 1.85
C ARG A 141 14.91 4.17 1.38
N MET A 142 15.18 3.00 1.96
CA MET A 142 16.33 2.12 1.68
C MET A 142 17.71 2.73 1.98
N ALA A 143 17.76 3.82 2.73
CA ALA A 143 19.02 4.38 3.20
C ALA A 143 19.60 3.52 4.32
N THR A 144 20.88 3.17 4.22
CA THR A 144 21.58 2.38 5.24
C THR A 144 21.81 3.20 6.51
N ARG A 145 22.09 2.54 7.65
CA ARG A 145 22.46 3.27 8.87
C ARG A 145 23.71 4.13 8.70
N ALA A 146 24.65 3.75 7.82
CA ALA A 146 25.80 4.60 7.51
C ALA A 146 25.39 5.91 6.81
N GLN A 147 24.36 5.87 5.97
CA GLN A 147 23.85 7.03 5.23
C GLN A 147 22.87 7.89 6.05
N ASN A 148 22.11 7.26 6.95
CA ASN A 148 21.16 7.95 7.83
C ASN A 148 21.12 7.29 9.22
N PRO A 149 22.09 7.56 10.11
CA PRO A 149 22.22 6.86 11.39
C PRO A 149 20.99 6.93 12.29
N GLY A 150 20.28 8.06 12.27
CA GLY A 150 19.06 8.29 13.05
C GLY A 150 17.76 8.03 12.29
N PHE A 151 17.83 7.55 11.04
CA PHE A 151 16.68 7.42 10.14
C PHE A 151 15.76 8.63 10.14
N GLU A 152 16.36 9.83 10.15
CA GLU A 152 15.64 11.08 10.18
C GLU A 152 14.81 11.22 8.90
N GLU A 153 13.53 11.53 9.07
CA GLU A 153 12.60 11.71 7.96
C GLU A 153 13.02 12.90 7.08
N GLY A 154 12.84 12.77 5.76
CA GLY A 154 13.12 13.84 4.79
C GLY A 154 14.60 13.96 4.38
N LYS A 155 15.52 13.21 4.99
CA LYS A 155 16.92 13.16 4.53
C LYS A 155 17.10 12.45 3.19
N GLN A 156 16.21 11.52 2.86
CA GLN A 156 16.17 10.81 1.58
C GLN A 156 14.74 10.79 1.05
N GLY A 157 14.61 10.91 -0.27
CA GLY A 157 13.36 10.78 -0.99
C GLY A 157 13.13 9.34 -1.43
N LEU A 158 12.63 9.18 -2.66
CA LEU A 158 12.33 7.87 -3.26
C LEU A 158 13.34 7.49 -4.35
N GLU A 159 14.51 8.13 -4.36
CA GLU A 159 15.51 7.98 -5.42
C GLU A 159 15.92 6.52 -5.60
N TRP A 160 16.24 5.80 -4.52
CA TRP A 160 16.63 4.39 -4.58
C TRP A 160 15.60 3.53 -5.33
N PHE A 161 14.31 3.73 -5.03
CA PHE A 161 13.22 2.98 -5.67
C PHE A 161 12.95 3.43 -7.10
N ASN A 162 12.96 4.74 -7.35
CA ASN A 162 12.73 5.28 -8.69
C ASN A 162 13.87 4.90 -9.64
N ASP A 163 15.12 4.90 -9.17
CA ASP A 163 16.29 4.49 -9.95
C ASP A 163 16.26 2.99 -10.23
N LEU A 164 15.87 2.17 -9.25
CA LEU A 164 15.65 0.75 -9.45
C LEU A 164 14.57 0.52 -10.52
N ALA A 165 13.40 1.14 -10.40
CA ALA A 165 12.35 1.02 -11.41
C ALA A 165 12.82 1.51 -12.79
N ALA A 166 13.55 2.62 -12.86
CA ALA A 166 14.08 3.14 -14.12
C ALA A 166 15.06 2.17 -14.81
N SER A 167 15.72 1.30 -14.04
CA SER A 167 16.67 0.30 -14.56
C SER A 167 16.00 -0.99 -15.08
N MET A 168 14.73 -1.22 -14.76
CA MET A 168 14.04 -2.48 -15.11
C MET A 168 13.54 -2.48 -16.57
N PRO A 169 13.54 -3.65 -17.23
CA PRO A 169 13.03 -3.79 -18.60
C PRO A 169 11.50 -3.63 -18.65
N ASP A 170 10.96 -3.34 -19.84
CA ASP A 170 9.53 -3.06 -20.05
C ASP A 170 8.62 -4.22 -19.58
N ASP A 171 9.07 -5.47 -19.74
CA ASP A 171 8.32 -6.69 -19.38
C ASP A 171 8.34 -7.04 -17.89
N ALA A 172 9.13 -6.33 -17.08
CA ALA A 172 9.15 -6.51 -15.63
C ALA A 172 7.92 -5.89 -14.93
N PHE A 173 7.13 -5.09 -15.65
CA PHE A 173 6.02 -4.32 -15.08
C PHE A 173 4.66 -4.90 -15.41
N VAL A 174 3.77 -4.89 -14.41
CA VAL A 174 2.39 -5.34 -14.55
C VAL A 174 1.45 -4.31 -13.96
N GLU A 175 0.40 -3.93 -14.69
CA GLU A 175 -0.70 -3.15 -14.13
C GLU A 175 -1.73 -4.07 -13.47
N VAL A 176 -2.04 -3.76 -12.22
CA VAL A 176 -3.12 -4.39 -11.45
C VAL A 176 -4.45 -3.94 -12.04
N THR A 177 -5.15 -4.84 -12.71
CA THR A 177 -6.46 -4.62 -13.37
C THR A 177 -7.47 -5.66 -12.89
N GLY A 178 -8.74 -5.33 -12.86
CA GLY A 178 -9.75 -6.25 -12.34
C GLY A 178 -11.10 -5.58 -12.19
N VAL A 179 -12.02 -6.26 -11.52
CA VAL A 179 -13.36 -5.75 -11.22
C VAL A 179 -13.53 -5.50 -9.73
N VAL A 180 -14.57 -4.75 -9.36
CA VAL A 180 -14.93 -4.53 -7.95
C VAL A 180 -15.01 -5.87 -7.19
N GLY A 181 -14.34 -5.93 -6.04
CA GLY A 181 -14.32 -7.10 -5.17
C GLY A 181 -13.13 -8.03 -5.39
N ASP A 182 -12.37 -7.86 -6.47
CA ASP A 182 -11.07 -8.53 -6.63
C ASP A 182 -10.07 -8.04 -5.57
N VAL A 183 -9.17 -8.93 -5.16
CA VAL A 183 -8.15 -8.65 -4.15
C VAL A 183 -6.83 -9.27 -4.57
N TYR A 184 -5.80 -8.43 -4.63
CA TYR A 184 -4.43 -8.88 -4.83
C TYR A 184 -3.75 -9.11 -3.49
N LEU A 185 -3.14 -10.28 -3.33
CA LEU A 185 -2.23 -10.60 -2.23
C LEU A 185 -0.82 -10.71 -2.81
N LEU A 186 0.05 -9.77 -2.45
CA LEU A 186 1.36 -9.59 -3.06
C LEU A 186 2.46 -9.73 -2.01
N HIS A 187 3.66 -10.06 -2.48
CA HIS A 187 4.85 -10.16 -1.64
C HIS A 187 5.14 -8.82 -0.93
N PRO A 188 5.61 -8.79 0.33
CA PRO A 188 5.84 -7.53 1.04
C PRO A 188 6.93 -6.67 0.41
N LEU A 189 7.89 -7.30 -0.27
CA LEU A 189 8.96 -6.61 -1.01
C LEU A 189 8.57 -6.24 -2.45
N MET A 190 7.28 -6.22 -2.79
CA MET A 190 6.80 -5.88 -4.13
C MET A 190 6.99 -4.38 -4.38
N LEU A 191 7.93 -4.03 -5.26
CA LEU A 191 8.12 -2.66 -5.72
C LEU A 191 6.88 -2.23 -6.51
N HIS A 192 6.28 -1.11 -6.13
CA HIS A 192 5.04 -0.65 -6.76
C HIS A 192 4.91 0.88 -6.78
N SER A 193 4.09 1.38 -7.71
CA SER A 193 3.72 2.80 -7.80
C SER A 193 2.30 2.97 -8.32
N ALA A 194 1.72 4.14 -8.09
CA ALA A 194 0.45 4.51 -8.70
C ALA A 194 0.65 4.87 -10.19
N ASN A 195 -0.22 4.34 -11.05
CA ASN A 195 -0.37 4.82 -12.43
C ASN A 195 -0.99 6.24 -12.45
N ASN A 196 -0.63 7.06 -13.44
CA ASN A 196 -1.21 8.39 -13.67
C ASN A 196 -2.69 8.39 -14.08
N ASN A 197 -3.28 7.22 -14.32
CA ASN A 197 -4.70 7.07 -14.70
C ASN A 197 -5.04 7.92 -15.92
N MET A 198 -4.42 7.57 -17.05
CA MET A 198 -4.59 8.33 -18.29
C MET A 198 -6.02 8.31 -18.83
N LEU A 199 -6.90 7.44 -18.35
CA LEU A 199 -8.32 7.41 -18.74
C LEU A 199 -9.20 8.35 -17.91
N ARG A 200 -8.69 8.92 -16.81
CA ARG A 200 -9.46 9.71 -15.82
C ARG A 200 -10.74 9.02 -15.37
N ARG A 201 -10.72 7.69 -15.24
CA ARG A 201 -11.82 6.93 -14.65
C ARG A 201 -11.66 6.90 -13.14
N VAL A 202 -12.76 6.83 -12.41
CA VAL A 202 -12.70 6.73 -10.95
C VAL A 202 -12.03 5.41 -10.57
N ARG A 203 -10.84 5.49 -9.96
CA ARG A 203 -10.15 4.32 -9.42
C ARG A 203 -10.14 4.39 -7.90
N VAL A 204 -10.68 3.36 -7.25
CA VAL A 204 -10.78 3.25 -5.80
C VAL A 204 -10.20 1.91 -5.35
N ILE A 205 -9.20 1.96 -4.47
CA ILE A 205 -8.62 0.78 -3.82
C ILE A 205 -8.45 1.05 -2.33
N THR A 206 -8.14 0.02 -1.55
CA THR A 206 -7.50 0.17 -0.24
C THR A 206 -6.12 -0.50 -0.28
N ASN A 207 -5.26 -0.14 0.68
CA ASN A 207 -4.00 -0.86 0.92
C ASN A 207 -3.88 -1.16 2.43
N PRO A 208 -4.63 -2.15 2.95
CA PRO A 208 -4.58 -2.50 4.35
C PRO A 208 -3.29 -3.29 4.66
N PRO A 209 -2.59 -2.98 5.76
CA PRO A 209 -1.41 -3.74 6.14
C PRO A 209 -1.82 -5.15 6.60
N VAL A 210 -0.91 -6.10 6.41
CA VAL A 210 -0.95 -7.40 7.07
C VAL A 210 0.36 -7.56 7.81
N SER A 211 0.32 -7.86 9.10
CA SER A 211 1.51 -8.13 9.91
C SER A 211 1.43 -9.51 10.56
N ILE A 212 2.58 -10.05 10.91
CA ILE A 212 2.72 -11.29 11.66
C ILE A 212 3.26 -10.99 13.07
N GLN A 213 3.05 -11.90 14.01
CA GLN A 213 3.45 -11.70 15.41
C GLN A 213 4.97 -11.83 15.59
N GLU A 214 5.55 -12.84 14.93
CA GLU A 214 6.98 -13.13 14.97
C GLU A 214 7.62 -12.79 13.63
N PRO A 215 8.89 -12.34 13.60
CA PRO A 215 9.64 -12.15 12.37
C PRO A 215 9.63 -13.37 11.46
N PHE A 216 9.81 -13.16 10.16
CA PHE A 216 10.03 -14.27 9.23
C PHE A 216 11.28 -15.08 9.62
N CYS A 217 11.22 -16.39 9.49
CA CYS A 217 12.34 -17.27 9.80
C CYS A 217 12.84 -17.92 8.52
N PHE A 218 14.05 -17.54 8.10
CA PHE A 218 14.70 -18.03 6.88
C PHE A 218 15.66 -19.21 7.14
N ASP A 219 15.77 -19.67 8.38
CA ASP A 219 16.61 -20.79 8.80
C ASP A 219 15.82 -21.78 9.68
N ARG A 220 14.71 -22.30 9.12
CA ARG A 220 13.83 -23.24 9.82
C ARG A 220 14.39 -24.66 9.69
N GLN A 221 14.71 -25.28 10.81
CA GLN A 221 15.22 -26.66 10.87
C GLN A 221 14.24 -27.70 10.29
N ASP A 222 12.93 -27.43 10.35
CA ASP A 222 11.90 -28.32 9.81
C ASP A 222 11.60 -28.07 8.32
N GLY A 223 12.24 -27.08 7.70
CA GLY A 223 12.04 -26.69 6.30
C GLY A 223 10.64 -26.15 5.98
N LYS A 224 9.76 -25.93 6.97
CA LYS A 224 8.38 -25.50 6.76
C LYS A 224 8.26 -24.00 6.60
N TYR A 225 8.90 -23.48 5.56
CA TYR A 225 8.82 -22.08 5.20
C TYR A 225 7.43 -21.72 4.66
N SER A 226 6.95 -20.53 5.00
CA SER A 226 5.77 -19.92 4.37
C SER A 226 5.99 -19.65 2.87
N VAL A 227 4.92 -19.37 2.12
CA VAL A 227 5.06 -19.03 0.68
C VAL A 227 5.91 -17.78 0.51
N VAL A 228 5.74 -16.79 1.40
CA VAL A 228 6.53 -15.57 1.43
C VAL A 228 8.00 -15.87 1.73
N GLU A 229 8.27 -16.66 2.78
CA GLU A 229 9.64 -17.06 3.14
C GLU A 229 10.34 -17.77 1.96
N ARG A 230 9.68 -18.73 1.32
CA ARG A 230 10.22 -19.45 0.15
C ARG A 230 10.48 -18.52 -1.04
N LYS A 231 9.60 -17.54 -1.30
CA LYS A 231 9.80 -16.59 -2.40
C LYS A 231 10.99 -15.67 -2.10
N THR A 232 11.16 -15.20 -0.87
CA THR A 232 12.33 -14.39 -0.46
C THR A 232 13.63 -15.19 -0.59
N LEU A 233 13.67 -16.43 -0.08
CA LEU A 233 14.82 -17.34 -0.22
C LEU A 233 15.18 -17.58 -1.68
N LYS A 234 14.19 -17.92 -2.52
CA LYS A 234 14.37 -18.09 -3.96
C LYS A 234 14.87 -16.81 -4.62
N ALA A 235 14.37 -15.64 -4.21
CA ALA A 235 14.84 -14.36 -4.72
C ALA A 235 16.32 -14.12 -4.38
N LEU A 236 16.79 -14.59 -3.22
CA LEU A 236 18.21 -14.54 -2.84
C LEU A 236 19.07 -15.64 -3.47
N GLY A 237 18.47 -16.60 -4.18
CA GLY A 237 19.18 -17.78 -4.70
C GLY A 237 19.66 -18.71 -3.58
N LYS A 238 18.89 -18.80 -2.49
CA LYS A 238 19.22 -19.57 -1.28
C LYS A 238 18.09 -20.54 -0.94
N GLU A 239 18.45 -21.67 -0.34
CA GLU A 239 17.48 -22.63 0.23
C GLU A 239 17.21 -22.33 1.71
N SER A 240 18.19 -21.75 2.41
CA SER A 240 18.11 -21.24 3.78
C SER A 240 19.13 -20.10 3.99
N LEU A 241 18.97 -19.34 5.08
CA LEU A 241 19.93 -18.31 5.51
C LEU A 241 20.54 -18.68 6.87
N GLU A 242 21.33 -19.75 6.89
CA GLU A 242 21.97 -20.25 8.11
C GLU A 242 22.79 -19.15 8.82
N GLY A 243 22.49 -18.93 10.10
CA GLY A 243 23.18 -17.95 10.94
C GLY A 243 22.89 -16.48 10.62
N TRP A 244 22.08 -16.18 9.60
CA TRP A 244 21.67 -14.80 9.31
C TRP A 244 20.72 -14.30 10.39
N LYS A 245 20.94 -13.06 10.85
CA LYS A 245 20.09 -12.36 11.81
C LYS A 245 20.29 -10.86 11.66
N ILE A 246 19.32 -10.10 12.14
CA ILE A 246 19.48 -8.65 12.25
C ILE A 246 20.62 -8.30 13.22
N GLU A 247 21.31 -7.19 12.95
CA GLU A 247 22.40 -6.63 13.74
C GLU A 247 22.04 -5.27 14.38
N GLY A 248 20.81 -4.80 14.14
CA GLY A 248 20.28 -3.57 14.73
C GLY A 248 18.99 -3.79 15.51
N GLU A 249 18.56 -2.76 16.23
CA GLU A 249 17.29 -2.78 16.97
C GLU A 249 16.11 -2.49 16.04
N ARG A 250 15.02 -3.24 16.21
CA ARG A 250 13.73 -2.92 15.58
C ARG A 250 13.21 -1.59 16.12
N GLN A 251 12.83 -0.71 15.22
CA GLN A 251 12.46 0.67 15.55
C GLN A 251 11.20 1.04 14.78
N MET A 252 10.18 1.53 15.50
CA MET A 252 8.99 2.11 14.89
C MET A 252 9.26 3.58 14.55
N LEU A 253 8.69 4.04 13.44
CA LEU A 253 8.79 5.39 12.93
C LEU A 253 7.39 5.99 12.81
N VAL A 254 7.28 7.29 13.02
CA VAL A 254 6.02 8.03 12.82
C VAL A 254 6.17 8.85 11.54
N PRO A 255 5.54 8.45 10.42
CA PRO A 255 5.70 9.18 9.17
C PRO A 255 4.91 10.49 9.18
N ALA A 256 5.41 11.53 8.49
CA ALA A 256 4.80 12.84 8.38
C ALA A 256 3.33 12.79 7.88
N ARG A 257 2.99 11.77 7.08
CA ARG A 257 1.62 11.56 6.59
C ARG A 257 0.58 11.43 7.70
N VAL A 258 0.95 11.00 8.91
CA VAL A 258 0.01 10.84 10.03
C VAL A 258 -0.65 12.18 10.37
N LYS A 259 0.14 13.25 10.48
CA LYS A 259 -0.37 14.60 10.75
C LYS A 259 -1.30 15.10 9.63
N VAL A 260 -0.91 14.85 8.38
CA VAL A 260 -1.72 15.22 7.21
C VAL A 260 -3.07 14.47 7.22
N GLN A 261 -3.07 13.18 7.55
CA GLN A 261 -4.29 12.38 7.64
C GLN A 261 -5.22 12.84 8.76
N GLU A 262 -4.69 13.26 9.91
CA GLU A 262 -5.47 13.84 11.00
C GLU A 262 -6.17 15.15 10.60
N GLU A 263 -5.46 16.05 9.92
CA GLU A 263 -6.05 17.29 9.39
C GLU A 263 -7.11 17.03 8.32
N MET A 264 -6.84 16.09 7.41
CA MET A 264 -7.81 15.65 6.41
C MET A 264 -9.08 15.11 7.08
N LYS A 265 -8.94 14.31 8.13
CA LYS A 265 -10.07 13.71 8.84
C LYS A 265 -10.99 14.78 9.44
N LYS A 266 -10.43 15.80 10.09
CA LYS A 266 -11.21 16.94 10.62
C LYS A 266 -12.02 17.63 9.51
N ARG A 267 -11.41 17.90 8.35
CA ARG A 267 -12.11 18.50 7.20
C ARG A 267 -13.19 17.60 6.60
N GLU A 268 -13.00 16.27 6.63
CA GLU A 268 -14.04 15.32 6.23
C GLU A 268 -15.21 15.35 7.21
N GLU A 269 -14.95 15.31 8.52
CA GLU A 269 -15.99 15.36 9.57
C GLU A 269 -16.82 16.64 9.51
N GLU A 270 -16.18 17.80 9.30
CA GLU A 270 -16.89 19.08 9.11
C GLU A 270 -17.82 19.07 7.89
N ARG A 271 -17.39 18.45 6.77
CA ARG A 271 -18.23 18.32 5.58
C ARG A 271 -19.41 17.40 5.81
N LEU A 272 -19.20 16.27 6.50
CA LEU A 272 -20.27 15.34 6.83
C LEU A 272 -21.32 15.99 7.75
N LYS A 273 -20.89 16.73 8.78
CA LYS A 273 -21.82 17.47 9.68
C LYS A 273 -22.67 18.49 8.93
N LYS A 274 -22.06 19.29 8.03
CA LYS A 274 -22.80 20.28 7.23
C LYS A 274 -23.85 19.64 6.32
N LEU A 275 -23.57 18.46 5.78
CA LEU A 275 -24.55 17.71 4.99
C LEU A 275 -25.72 17.25 5.87
N GLU A 276 -25.43 16.66 7.03
CA GLU A 276 -26.48 16.25 7.98
C GLU A 276 -27.38 17.41 8.41
N GLU A 277 -26.80 18.58 8.72
CA GLU A 277 -27.54 19.81 9.05
C GLU A 277 -28.37 20.33 7.86
N GLY A 278 -27.82 20.29 6.65
CA GLY A 278 -28.52 20.70 5.42
C GLY A 278 -29.67 19.77 5.01
N PHE A 279 -29.59 18.48 5.34
CA PHE A 279 -30.68 17.51 5.18
C PHE A 279 -31.71 17.63 6.31
N GLY A 280 -31.28 17.90 7.55
CA GLY A 280 -32.16 18.16 8.70
C GLY A 280 -33.01 19.42 8.56
N GLY A 281 -32.61 20.37 7.72
CA GLY A 281 -33.41 21.55 7.35
C GLY A 281 -34.47 21.32 6.27
N ARG A 282 -34.60 20.11 5.70
CA ARG A 282 -35.61 19.75 4.68
C ARG A 282 -36.68 18.78 5.24
N GLN A 283 -37.30 19.13 6.35
CA GLN A 283 -38.63 18.66 6.82
C GLN A 283 -39.26 19.89 7.48
N GLU A 284 -40.42 20.46 7.12
CA GLU A 284 -41.66 19.97 6.52
C GLU A 284 -42.07 20.90 5.35
N MET A 285 -42.48 20.35 4.20
CA MET A 285 -43.50 21.02 3.40
C MET A 285 -44.81 20.29 3.63
N ALA A 286 -45.76 20.98 4.25
CA ALA A 286 -47.11 20.49 4.46
C ALA A 286 -47.76 20.11 3.11
N PRO A 287 -48.62 19.08 3.07
CA PRO A 287 -49.34 18.74 1.86
C PRO A 287 -50.29 19.89 1.51
N VAL A 288 -50.20 20.35 0.26
CA VAL A 288 -51.16 21.31 -0.30
C VAL A 288 -52.49 20.58 -0.49
N ALA A 289 -53.54 21.08 0.16
CA ALA A 289 -54.92 20.61 0.07
C ALA A 289 -55.57 20.99 -1.27
#